data_AF-A0A401HB96-F1
#
_entry.id   AF-A0A401HB96-F1
#
_cell.length_a   1.000
_cell.length_b   1.000
_cell.length_c   1.000
_cell.angle_alpha   90.00
_cell.angle_beta   90.00
_cell.angle_gamma   90.00
#
_symmetry.space_group_name_H-M   'P 1'
#
loop_
_entity.id
_entity.type
_entity.pdbx_description
1 polymer ?
#
loop_
_entity_poly.entity_id
_entity_poly.type
_entity_poly.pdbx_seq_one_letter_code
_entity_poly.pdbx_strand_id
1 'polypeptide(L)'
;MLLRLGVSPDNVMPAILTSIVDMAVLILAIVAFSMVSRMDGGIYLVAVVTFSLALAFSAAAYDFRLTIDTTFSNFALQIVEMIAGVLLSATAPVLAATGLLPVLPPLNKLAGSVAGSMASAATTSVSLYGHYLDLPSMISTLFKITVGAIPSALYIGVIGYVLASAGGGSVGPQIVFATLLVSIVLSILGSLIAWLLVVVSIRAGLDPDAVSMPLATSLVDLLGVVFLSVVAWILLST
;
A
#
# COMPACT_ATOMS: atom_id res chain seq x y z
N MET A 1 -16.40 6.33 -20.03
CA MET A 1 -17.57 6.04 -19.16
C MET A 1 -17.44 6.72 -17.80
N LEU A 2 -16.30 6.60 -17.09
CA LEU A 2 -16.05 7.27 -15.79
C LEU A 2 -16.15 8.81 -15.83
N LEU A 3 -15.55 9.45 -16.85
CA LEU A 3 -15.66 10.91 -17.05
C LEU A 3 -17.11 11.39 -17.24
N ARG A 4 -18.00 10.54 -17.76
CA ARG A 4 -19.43 10.88 -17.93
C ARG A 4 -20.21 10.81 -16.61
N LEU A 5 -19.66 10.17 -15.57
CA LEU A 5 -20.24 10.06 -14.23
C LEU A 5 -19.64 11.09 -13.25
N GLY A 6 -18.77 12.00 -13.72
CA GLY A 6 -18.09 12.98 -12.87
C GLY A 6 -17.00 12.37 -11.96
N VAL A 7 -16.59 11.13 -12.23
CA VAL A 7 -15.57 10.43 -11.43
C VAL A 7 -14.19 10.67 -12.06
N SER A 8 -13.23 11.14 -11.25
CA SER A 8 -11.85 11.33 -11.71
C SER A 8 -11.21 9.97 -12.07
N PRO A 9 -10.75 9.78 -13.32
CA PRO A 9 -10.04 8.57 -13.73
C PRO A 9 -8.81 8.28 -12.86
N ASP A 10 -8.14 9.33 -12.38
CA ASP A 10 -6.90 9.24 -11.60
C ASP A 10 -7.12 8.57 -10.23
N ASN A 11 -8.34 8.60 -9.72
CA ASN A 11 -8.68 7.95 -8.45
C ASN A 11 -9.15 6.50 -8.63
N VAL A 12 -9.68 6.15 -9.80
CA VAL A 12 -10.35 4.86 -10.03
C VAL A 12 -9.47 3.89 -10.82
N MET A 13 -8.78 4.39 -11.85
CA MET A 13 -7.95 3.54 -12.71
C MET A 13 -6.81 2.87 -11.94
N PRO A 14 -6.06 3.57 -11.06
CA PRO A 14 -5.02 2.90 -10.27
C PRO A 14 -5.57 1.78 -9.39
N ALA A 15 -6.69 2.01 -8.71
CA ALA A 15 -7.30 1.01 -7.82
C ALA A 15 -7.82 -0.23 -8.57
N ILE A 16 -8.40 -0.06 -9.76
CA ILE A 16 -8.84 -1.17 -10.60
C ILE A 16 -7.63 -1.94 -11.13
N LEU A 17 -6.62 -1.23 -11.65
CA LEU A 17 -5.44 -1.84 -12.23
C LEU A 17 -4.68 -2.66 -11.17
N THR A 18 -4.44 -2.10 -9.99
CA THR A 18 -3.75 -2.81 -8.90
C THR A 18 -4.54 -4.04 -8.48
N SER A 19 -5.86 -3.95 -8.34
CA SER A 19 -6.69 -5.11 -7.97
C SER A 19 -6.60 -6.26 -8.98
N ILE A 20 -6.61 -5.96 -10.29
CA ILE A 20 -6.47 -6.97 -11.34
C ILE A 20 -5.07 -7.59 -11.30
N VAL A 21 -4.04 -6.76 -11.17
CA VAL A 21 -2.65 -7.21 -11.05
C VAL A 21 -2.47 -8.09 -9.83
N ASP A 22 -3.03 -7.72 -8.68
CA ASP A 22 -2.93 -8.49 -7.44
C ASP A 22 -3.57 -9.87 -7.55
N MET A 23 -4.72 -9.98 -8.23
CA MET A 23 -5.35 -11.29 -8.50
C MET A 23 -4.46 -12.16 -9.39
N ALA A 24 -3.91 -11.59 -10.45
CA ALA A 24 -3.02 -12.32 -11.34
C ALA A 24 -1.73 -12.76 -10.62
N VAL A 25 -1.12 -11.86 -9.84
CA VAL A 25 0.08 -12.13 -9.03
C VAL A 25 -0.20 -13.21 -7.99
N LEU A 26 -1.36 -13.19 -7.32
CA LEU A 26 -1.73 -14.22 -6.35
C LEU A 26 -1.81 -15.61 -7.00
N ILE A 27 -2.46 -15.72 -8.16
CA ILE A 27 -2.57 -16.99 -8.90
C ILE A 27 -1.17 -17.48 -9.29
N LEU A 28 -0.34 -16.58 -9.84
CA LEU A 28 1.02 -16.91 -10.24
C LEU A 28 1.89 -17.31 -9.03
N ALA A 29 1.74 -16.64 -7.90
CA ALA A 29 2.46 -16.94 -6.66
C ALA A 29 2.09 -18.32 -6.11
N ILE A 30 0.81 -18.69 -6.14
CA ILE A 30 0.36 -20.03 -5.75
C ILE A 30 0.98 -21.10 -6.66
N VAL A 31 0.95 -20.89 -7.98
CA VAL A 31 1.56 -21.80 -8.94
C VAL A 31 3.07 -21.92 -8.70
N ALA A 32 3.76 -20.79 -8.59
CA ALA A 32 5.19 -20.75 -8.32
C ALA A 32 5.54 -21.50 -7.01
N PHE A 33 4.84 -21.22 -5.91
CA PHE A 33 5.07 -21.88 -4.63
C PHE A 33 4.79 -23.39 -4.70
N SER A 34 3.75 -23.81 -5.44
CA SER A 34 3.43 -25.22 -5.65
C SER A 34 4.49 -25.98 -6.46
N MET A 35 5.18 -25.29 -7.38
CA MET A 35 6.29 -25.86 -8.15
C MET A 35 7.57 -25.88 -7.33
N VAL A 36 7.89 -24.78 -6.66
CA VAL A 36 9.12 -24.63 -5.85
C VAL A 36 9.14 -25.61 -4.68
N SER A 37 8.01 -25.82 -4.01
CA SER A 37 7.91 -26.77 -2.88
C SER A 37 8.19 -28.23 -3.27
N ARG A 38 8.26 -28.56 -4.57
CA ARG A 38 8.51 -29.91 -5.10
C ARG A 38 9.91 -30.12 -5.64
N MET A 39 10.79 -29.10 -5.60
CA MET A 39 12.11 -29.12 -6.24
C MET A 39 13.25 -28.86 -5.23
N ASP A 40 14.44 -29.41 -5.49
CA ASP A 40 15.63 -29.18 -4.65
C ASP A 40 16.14 -27.72 -4.77
N GLY A 41 16.33 -27.05 -3.62
CA GLY A 41 16.43 -25.59 -3.52
C GLY A 41 17.63 -24.91 -4.20
N GLY A 42 18.71 -25.63 -4.51
CA GLY A 42 19.93 -25.04 -5.09
C GLY A 42 19.77 -24.60 -6.55
N ILE A 43 19.04 -25.38 -7.35
CA ILE A 43 18.86 -25.11 -8.80
C ILE A 43 17.90 -23.93 -9.02
N TYR A 44 16.92 -23.74 -8.12
CA TYR A 44 15.95 -22.65 -8.19
C TYR A 44 16.60 -21.27 -8.04
N LEU A 45 17.44 -21.11 -7.03
CA LEU A 45 18.12 -19.84 -6.76
C LEU A 45 18.97 -19.41 -7.97
N VAL A 46 19.69 -20.36 -8.56
CA VAL A 46 20.51 -20.09 -9.76
C VAL A 46 19.63 -19.75 -10.96
N ALA A 47 18.55 -20.50 -11.23
CA ALA A 47 17.65 -20.23 -12.35
C ALA A 47 16.95 -18.87 -12.23
N VAL A 48 16.43 -18.52 -11.05
CA VAL A 48 15.75 -17.24 -10.80
C VAL A 48 16.72 -16.08 -10.89
N VAL A 49 17.90 -16.17 -10.27
CA VAL A 49 18.91 -15.11 -10.34
C VAL A 49 19.36 -14.90 -11.79
N THR A 50 19.58 -15.98 -12.54
CA THR A 50 20.01 -15.90 -13.95
C THR A 50 18.91 -15.29 -14.83
N PHE A 51 17.66 -15.69 -14.65
CA PHE A 51 16.53 -15.14 -15.39
C PHE A 51 16.29 -13.66 -15.07
N SER A 52 16.32 -13.29 -13.79
CA SER A 52 16.18 -11.89 -13.35
C SER A 52 17.32 -11.02 -13.88
N LEU A 53 18.56 -11.51 -13.86
CA LEU A 53 19.70 -10.80 -14.46
C LEU A 53 19.54 -10.65 -15.96
N ALA A 54 19.11 -11.69 -16.68
CA ALA A 54 18.88 -11.63 -18.12
C ALA A 54 17.83 -10.59 -18.50
N LEU A 55 16.72 -10.50 -17.73
CA LEU A 55 15.71 -9.46 -17.91
C LEU A 55 16.25 -8.07 -17.60
N ALA A 56 17.00 -7.90 -16.51
CA ALA A 56 17.61 -6.62 -16.15
C ALA A 56 18.58 -6.14 -17.24
N PHE A 57 19.40 -7.04 -17.79
CA PHE A 57 20.28 -6.74 -18.93
C PHE A 57 19.49 -6.38 -20.19
N SER A 58 18.40 -7.09 -20.48
CA SER A 58 17.54 -6.77 -21.63
C SER A 58 16.86 -5.40 -21.49
N ALA A 59 16.43 -5.02 -20.29
CA ALA A 59 15.84 -3.71 -20.02
C ALA A 59 16.89 -2.59 -20.10
N ALA A 60 18.07 -2.82 -19.50
CA ALA A 60 19.18 -1.89 -19.52
C ALA A 60 19.73 -1.65 -20.94
N ALA A 61 19.65 -2.64 -21.82
CA ALA A 61 20.00 -2.50 -23.23
C ALA A 61 19.04 -1.59 -24.01
N TYR A 62 17.78 -1.48 -23.56
CA TYR A 62 16.77 -0.61 -24.16
C TYR A 62 16.89 0.85 -23.68
N ASP A 63 16.98 1.05 -22.36
CA ASP A 63 17.23 2.37 -21.76
C ASP A 63 18.01 2.23 -20.44
N PHE A 64 19.33 2.38 -20.54
CA PHE A 64 20.24 2.18 -19.42
C PHE A 64 20.01 3.17 -18.28
N ARG A 65 19.79 4.46 -18.60
CA ARG A 65 19.64 5.51 -17.58
C ARG A 65 18.33 5.34 -16.83
N LEU A 66 17.22 5.16 -17.55
CA LEU A 66 15.92 4.92 -16.93
C LEU A 66 15.95 3.64 -16.08
N THR A 67 16.61 2.59 -16.55
CA THR A 67 16.73 1.32 -15.80
C THR A 67 17.50 1.51 -14.50
N ILE A 68 18.62 2.25 -14.51
CA ILE A 68 19.38 2.53 -13.27
C ILE A 68 18.57 3.38 -12.30
N ASP A 69 17.97 4.47 -12.78
CA ASP A 69 17.25 5.42 -11.93
C ASP A 69 16.05 4.76 -11.24
N THR A 70 15.29 3.96 -12.01
CA THR A 70 14.15 3.20 -11.48
C THR A 70 14.61 2.06 -10.55
N THR A 71 15.69 1.35 -10.87
CA THR A 71 16.23 0.28 -10.02
C THR A 71 16.69 0.81 -8.68
N PHE A 72 17.40 1.95 -8.66
CA PHE A 72 17.90 2.55 -7.41
C PHE A 72 16.75 3.03 -6.51
N SER A 73 15.76 3.73 -7.08
CA SER A 73 14.55 4.15 -6.36
C SER A 73 13.79 2.95 -5.78
N ASN A 74 13.55 1.93 -6.61
CA ASN A 74 12.86 0.71 -6.19
C ASN A 74 13.63 -0.10 -5.15
N PHE A 75 14.96 -0.10 -5.20
CA PHE A 75 15.78 -0.79 -4.22
C PHE A 75 15.66 -0.13 -2.83
N ALA A 76 15.70 1.20 -2.76
CA ALA A 76 15.50 1.92 -1.50
C ALA A 76 14.10 1.66 -0.91
N LEU A 77 13.07 1.63 -1.75
CA LEU A 77 11.70 1.29 -1.36
C LEU A 77 11.59 -0.13 -0.80
N GLN A 78 12.25 -1.10 -1.45
CA GLN A 78 12.26 -2.49 -1.00
C GLN A 78 12.85 -2.68 0.40
N ILE A 79 13.78 -1.83 0.84
CA ILE A 79 14.29 -1.89 2.21
C ILE A 79 13.17 -1.60 3.21
N VAL A 80 12.35 -0.59 2.95
CA VAL A 80 11.19 -0.24 3.81
C VAL A 80 10.16 -1.36 3.80
N GLU A 81 9.84 -1.89 2.63
CA GLU A 81 8.93 -3.03 2.49
C GLU A 81 9.44 -4.30 3.21
N MET A 82 10.74 -4.55 3.15
CA MET A 82 11.34 -5.70 3.83
C MET A 82 11.23 -5.56 5.34
N ILE A 83 11.37 -4.35 5.88
CA ILE A 83 11.12 -4.07 7.31
C ILE A 83 9.65 -4.34 7.66
N ALA A 84 8.72 -3.86 6.83
CA ALA A 84 7.29 -4.13 7.01
C ALA A 84 6.99 -5.64 6.99
N GLY A 85 7.61 -6.39 6.07
CA GLY A 85 7.48 -7.84 5.96
C GLY A 85 8.05 -8.60 7.17
N VAL A 86 9.22 -8.19 7.69
CA VAL A 86 9.80 -8.79 8.92
C VAL A 86 8.89 -8.52 10.12
N LEU A 87 8.38 -7.30 10.26
CA LEU A 87 7.43 -6.96 11.33
C LEU A 87 6.14 -7.76 11.20
N LEU A 88 5.58 -7.87 10.00
CA LEU A 88 4.40 -8.68 9.74
C LEU A 88 4.65 -10.15 10.07
N SER A 89 5.80 -10.71 9.73
CA SER A 89 6.15 -12.07 10.10
C SER A 89 6.19 -12.27 11.62
N ALA A 90 6.65 -11.27 12.37
CA ALA A 90 6.70 -11.33 13.83
C ALA A 90 5.32 -11.16 14.48
N THR A 91 4.43 -10.35 13.90
CA THR A 91 3.09 -10.06 14.46
C THR A 91 1.96 -10.87 13.84
N ALA A 92 2.21 -11.62 12.77
CA ALA A 92 1.23 -12.46 12.08
C ALA A 92 0.47 -13.42 13.01
N PRO A 93 1.10 -14.09 14.01
CA PRO A 93 0.36 -14.94 14.94
C PRO A 93 -0.68 -14.16 15.77
N VAL A 94 -0.33 -12.94 16.18
CA VAL A 94 -1.21 -12.03 16.98
C VAL A 94 -2.37 -11.54 16.11
N LEU A 95 -2.09 -11.14 14.88
CA LEU A 95 -3.08 -10.73 13.90
C LEU A 95 -4.01 -11.89 13.51
N ALA A 96 -3.48 -13.11 13.39
CA ALA A 96 -4.27 -14.30 13.08
C ALA A 96 -5.20 -14.68 14.23
N ALA A 97 -4.69 -14.67 15.47
CA ALA A 97 -5.48 -14.96 16.66
C ALA A 97 -6.69 -14.01 16.81
N THR A 98 -6.52 -12.75 16.40
CA THR A 98 -7.57 -11.72 16.47
C THR A 98 -8.47 -11.64 15.23
N GLY A 99 -8.21 -12.45 14.19
CA GLY A 99 -8.95 -12.37 12.93
C GLY A 99 -8.67 -11.09 12.11
N LEU A 100 -7.64 -10.32 12.47
CA LEU A 100 -7.24 -9.09 11.78
C LEU A 100 -6.26 -9.32 10.64
N LEU A 101 -5.63 -10.50 10.57
CA LEU A 101 -4.67 -10.82 9.51
C LEU A 101 -5.27 -10.68 8.08
N PRO A 102 -6.51 -11.14 7.79
CA PRO A 102 -7.12 -10.97 6.46
C PRO A 102 -7.48 -9.52 6.12
N VAL A 103 -7.63 -8.65 7.14
CA VAL A 103 -7.98 -7.24 6.99
C VAL A 103 -6.79 -6.40 6.55
N LEU A 104 -5.57 -6.80 6.94
CA LEU A 104 -4.37 -6.01 6.72
C LEU A 104 -4.12 -5.65 5.24
N PRO A 105 -4.09 -6.60 4.28
CA PRO A 105 -3.81 -6.25 2.88
C PRO A 105 -4.80 -5.23 2.27
N PRO A 106 -6.13 -5.40 2.36
CA PRO A 106 -7.05 -4.41 1.81
C PRO A 106 -7.03 -3.07 2.57
N LEU A 107 -6.74 -3.08 3.88
CA LEU A 107 -6.58 -1.86 4.67
C LEU A 107 -5.36 -1.04 4.22
N ASN A 108 -4.21 -1.70 4.02
CA ASN A 108 -3.00 -1.09 3.50
C ASN A 108 -3.22 -0.50 2.10
N LYS A 109 -3.90 -1.25 1.21
CA LYS A 109 -4.28 -0.74 -0.12
C LYS A 109 -5.16 0.50 -0.06
N LEU A 110 -6.16 0.52 0.82
CA LEU A 110 -7.01 1.69 1.02
C LEU A 110 -6.18 2.89 1.48
N ALA A 111 -5.32 2.69 2.47
CA ALA A 111 -4.48 3.75 3.00
C ALA A 111 -3.46 4.27 1.96
N GLY A 112 -2.87 3.39 1.15
CA GLY A 112 -2.02 3.76 0.02
C GLY A 112 -2.78 4.58 -1.04
N SER A 113 -4.03 4.22 -1.33
CA SER A 113 -4.90 4.99 -2.24
C SER A 113 -5.24 6.38 -1.69
N VAL A 114 -5.46 6.49 -0.38
CA VAL A 114 -5.65 7.79 0.30
C VAL A 114 -4.38 8.65 0.20
N ALA A 115 -3.22 8.09 0.50
CA ALA A 115 -1.94 8.77 0.35
C ALA A 115 -1.70 9.23 -1.10
N GLY A 116 -1.97 8.36 -2.08
CA GLY A 116 -1.88 8.69 -3.50
C GLY A 116 -2.83 9.80 -3.93
N SER A 117 -4.05 9.83 -3.40
CA SER A 117 -5.03 10.90 -3.66
C SER A 117 -4.54 12.26 -3.14
N MET A 118 -3.89 12.28 -1.97
CA MET A 118 -3.28 13.49 -1.43
C MET A 118 -2.03 13.91 -2.22
N ALA A 119 -1.18 12.96 -2.60
CA ALA A 119 -0.02 13.24 -3.44
C ALA A 119 -0.45 13.88 -4.77
N SER A 120 -1.44 13.29 -5.44
CA SER A 120 -2.02 13.81 -6.68
C SER A 120 -2.59 15.23 -6.50
N ALA A 121 -3.34 15.49 -5.43
CA ALA A 121 -3.86 16.83 -5.13
C ALA A 121 -2.73 17.85 -4.91
N ALA A 122 -1.67 17.46 -4.20
CA ALA A 122 -0.52 18.32 -3.94
C ALA A 122 0.30 18.60 -5.20
N THR A 123 0.60 17.59 -6.02
CA THR A 123 1.31 17.74 -7.29
C THR A 123 0.48 18.60 -8.26
N THR A 124 -0.82 18.35 -8.36
CA THR A 124 -1.73 19.11 -9.22
C THR A 124 -1.78 20.59 -8.83
N SER A 125 -1.78 20.89 -7.52
CA SER A 125 -1.73 22.27 -7.04
C SER A 125 -0.52 23.03 -7.56
N VAL A 126 0.66 22.41 -7.49
CA VAL A 126 1.90 23.02 -7.96
C VAL A 126 1.92 23.13 -9.48
N SER A 127 1.53 22.06 -10.19
CA SER A 127 1.57 22.02 -11.66
C SER A 127 0.57 22.98 -12.32
N LEU A 128 -0.63 23.14 -11.77
CA LEU A 128 -1.67 23.99 -12.36
C LEU A 128 -1.63 25.43 -11.85
N TYR A 129 -1.37 25.63 -10.56
CA TYR A 129 -1.49 26.93 -9.93
C TYR A 129 -0.15 27.54 -9.49
N GLY A 130 0.96 26.83 -9.69
CA GLY A 130 2.30 27.31 -9.38
C GLY A 130 2.59 27.46 -7.88
N HIS A 131 1.73 26.92 -7.01
CA HIS A 131 1.89 27.00 -5.57
C HIS A 131 1.52 25.70 -4.85
N TYR A 132 2.19 25.45 -3.73
CA TYR A 132 1.86 24.33 -2.84
C TYR A 132 0.47 24.53 -2.23
N LEU A 133 -0.21 23.43 -1.92
CA LEU A 133 -1.41 23.47 -1.09
C LEU A 133 -1.10 24.22 0.21
N ASP A 134 -1.83 25.30 0.44
CA ASP A 134 -1.81 26.01 1.71
C ASP A 134 -2.41 25.13 2.82
N LEU A 135 -2.10 25.46 4.07
CA LEU A 135 -2.52 24.64 5.21
C LEU A 135 -4.06 24.44 5.28
N PRO A 136 -4.91 25.48 5.04
CA PRO A 136 -6.35 25.29 5.00
C PRO A 136 -6.83 24.34 3.90
N SER A 137 -6.30 24.46 2.67
CA SER A 137 -6.71 23.57 1.57
C SER A 137 -6.17 22.16 1.75
N MET A 138 -4.98 22.00 2.34
CA MET A 138 -4.42 20.70 2.71
C MET A 138 -5.33 20.01 3.74
N ILE A 139 -5.75 20.72 4.79
CA ILE A 139 -6.65 20.17 5.83
C ILE A 139 -8.02 19.81 5.23
N SER A 140 -8.57 20.69 4.39
CA SER A 140 -9.84 20.45 3.69
C SER A 140 -9.78 19.21 2.80
N THR A 141 -8.70 19.06 2.04
CA THR A 141 -8.46 17.91 1.16
C THR A 141 -8.29 16.63 1.97
N LEU A 142 -7.48 16.66 3.04
CA LEU A 142 -7.28 15.54 3.95
C LEU A 142 -8.61 15.07 4.55
N PHE A 143 -9.44 16.00 5.02
CA PHE A 143 -10.76 15.70 5.57
C PHE A 143 -11.65 15.01 4.53
N LYS A 144 -11.76 15.56 3.31
CA LYS A 144 -12.57 14.99 2.22
C LYS A 144 -12.14 13.57 1.86
N ILE A 145 -10.82 13.34 1.71
CA ILE A 145 -10.29 12.02 1.36
C ILE A 145 -10.53 11.03 2.50
N THR A 146 -10.30 11.44 3.75
CA THR A 146 -10.50 10.59 4.94
C THR A 146 -11.98 10.20 5.09
N VAL A 147 -12.90 11.15 4.98
CA VAL A 147 -14.34 10.88 5.02
C VAL A 147 -14.76 9.98 3.85
N GLY A 148 -14.21 10.21 2.66
CA GLY A 148 -14.44 9.36 1.49
C GLY A 148 -13.96 7.91 1.66
N ALA A 149 -12.97 7.67 2.52
CA ALA A 149 -12.44 6.32 2.80
C ALA A 149 -13.30 5.52 3.79
N ILE A 150 -14.17 6.17 4.58
CA ILE A 150 -14.98 5.52 5.63
C ILE A 150 -15.85 4.36 5.09
N PRO A 151 -16.60 4.51 3.98
CA PRO A 151 -17.40 3.40 3.45
C PRO A 151 -16.55 2.18 3.07
N SER A 152 -15.38 2.39 2.46
CA SER A 152 -14.44 1.32 2.12
C SER A 152 -13.87 0.66 3.37
N ALA A 153 -13.50 1.43 4.39
CA ALA A 153 -13.00 0.90 5.66
C ALA A 153 -14.05 0.04 6.39
N LEU A 154 -15.31 0.50 6.41
CA LEU A 154 -16.43 -0.28 6.96
C LEU A 154 -16.65 -1.57 6.17
N TYR A 155 -16.64 -1.51 4.84
CA TYR A 155 -16.74 -2.69 4.00
C TYR A 155 -15.64 -3.71 4.30
N ILE A 156 -14.38 -3.27 4.36
CA ILE A 156 -13.24 -4.11 4.71
C ILE A 156 -13.42 -4.74 6.10
N GLY A 157 -13.82 -3.94 7.09
CA GLY A 157 -14.04 -4.41 8.45
C GLY A 157 -15.15 -5.45 8.55
N VAL A 158 -16.28 -5.24 7.87
CA VAL A 158 -17.41 -6.19 7.83
C VAL A 158 -17.01 -7.49 7.16
N ILE A 159 -16.34 -7.42 6.00
CA ILE A 159 -15.85 -8.64 5.32
C ILE A 159 -14.81 -9.35 6.20
N GLY A 160 -13.91 -8.61 6.84
CA GLY A 160 -12.94 -9.15 7.80
C GLY A 160 -13.62 -9.91 8.94
N TYR A 161 -14.67 -9.35 9.52
CA TYR A 161 -15.48 -10.00 10.55
C TYR A 161 -16.17 -11.27 10.05
N VAL A 162 -16.74 -11.25 8.85
CA VAL A 162 -17.37 -12.46 8.25
C VAL A 162 -16.32 -13.56 8.03
N LEU A 163 -15.13 -13.20 7.55
CA LEU A 163 -14.04 -14.17 7.33
C LEU A 163 -13.49 -14.73 8.65
N ALA A 164 -13.32 -13.88 9.66
CA ALA A 164 -12.84 -14.28 10.99
C ALA A 164 -13.83 -15.21 11.70
N SER A 165 -15.13 -14.92 11.60
CA SER A 165 -16.20 -15.76 12.18
C SER A 165 -16.29 -17.14 11.51
N ALA A 166 -16.05 -17.23 10.20
CA ALA A 166 -15.96 -18.51 9.49
C ALA A 166 -14.68 -19.29 9.85
N GLY A 167 -13.59 -18.60 10.19
CA GLY A 167 -12.27 -19.19 10.49
C GLY A 167 -12.04 -19.54 11.97
N GLY A 168 -13.01 -19.31 12.87
CA GLY A 168 -12.87 -19.59 14.30
C GLY A 168 -12.04 -18.57 15.08
N GLY A 169 -11.88 -17.34 14.56
CA GLY A 169 -11.19 -16.25 15.26
C GLY A 169 -11.90 -15.87 16.57
N SER A 170 -11.15 -15.46 17.60
CA SER A 170 -11.67 -15.21 18.95
C SER A 170 -12.37 -13.85 19.12
N VAL A 171 -12.27 -12.97 18.13
CA VAL A 171 -12.71 -11.57 18.23
C VAL A 171 -13.99 -11.36 17.43
N GLY A 172 -15.00 -10.76 18.08
CA GLY A 172 -16.30 -10.48 17.51
C GLY A 172 -16.34 -9.18 16.68
N PRO A 173 -17.43 -8.38 16.75
CA PRO A 173 -17.62 -7.19 15.92
C PRO A 173 -16.58 -6.08 16.15
N GLN A 174 -15.71 -6.22 17.17
CA GLN A 174 -14.58 -5.33 17.43
C GLN A 174 -13.62 -5.22 16.23
N ILE A 175 -13.55 -6.22 15.36
CA ILE A 175 -12.77 -6.17 14.11
C ILE A 175 -13.20 -4.99 13.23
N VAL A 176 -14.52 -4.73 13.11
CA VAL A 176 -15.04 -3.64 12.30
C VAL A 176 -14.57 -2.30 12.85
N PHE A 177 -14.67 -2.14 14.17
CA PHE A 177 -14.26 -0.91 14.86
C PHE A 177 -12.74 -0.69 14.80
N ALA A 178 -11.96 -1.75 15.03
CA ALA A 178 -10.51 -1.74 14.88
C ALA A 178 -10.10 -1.31 13.46
N THR A 179 -10.70 -1.92 12.44
CA THR A 179 -10.43 -1.60 11.03
C THR A 179 -10.75 -0.14 10.72
N LEU A 180 -11.90 0.36 11.18
CA LEU A 180 -12.30 1.75 10.97
C LEU A 180 -11.33 2.73 11.64
N LEU A 181 -10.99 2.49 12.91
CA LEU A 181 -10.07 3.36 13.65
C LEU A 181 -8.69 3.41 12.99
N VAL A 182 -8.12 2.23 12.68
CA VAL A 182 -6.81 2.17 12.01
C VAL A 182 -6.88 2.84 10.65
N SER A 183 -7.95 2.64 9.88
CA SER A 183 -8.13 3.29 8.58
C SER A 183 -8.15 4.82 8.69
N ILE A 184 -8.80 5.38 9.72
CA ILE A 184 -8.84 6.84 9.93
C ILE A 184 -7.43 7.35 10.27
N VAL A 185 -6.73 6.68 11.18
CA VAL A 185 -5.36 7.05 11.56
C VAL A 185 -4.42 7.00 10.35
N LEU A 186 -4.46 5.90 9.59
CA LEU A 186 -3.65 5.74 8.39
C LEU A 186 -4.01 6.75 7.30
N SER A 187 -5.29 7.12 7.16
CA SER A 187 -5.72 8.14 6.19
C SER A 187 -5.13 9.51 6.52
N ILE A 188 -5.15 9.89 7.80
CA ILE A 188 -4.60 11.17 8.26
C ILE A 188 -3.08 11.18 8.09
N LEU A 189 -2.39 10.15 8.61
CA LEU A 189 -0.93 10.05 8.55
C LEU A 189 -0.44 9.90 7.11
N GLY A 190 -1.05 9.03 6.32
CA GLY A 190 -0.72 8.80 4.92
C GLY A 190 -0.89 10.05 4.08
N SER A 191 -1.97 10.82 4.29
CA SER A 191 -2.16 12.12 3.64
C SER A 191 -1.07 13.12 4.04
N LEU A 192 -0.77 13.23 5.33
CA LEU A 192 0.27 14.15 5.81
C LEU A 192 1.65 13.80 5.23
N ILE A 193 2.02 12.52 5.25
CA ILE A 193 3.27 12.00 4.70
C ILE A 193 3.34 12.28 3.20
N ALA A 194 2.27 11.97 2.44
CA ALA A 194 2.22 12.21 1.01
C ALA A 194 2.41 13.70 0.66
N TRP A 195 1.69 14.59 1.35
CA TRP A 195 1.84 16.04 1.14
C TRP A 195 3.27 16.51 1.43
N LEU A 196 3.86 16.08 2.56
CA LEU A 196 5.24 16.42 2.90
C LEU A 196 6.23 15.91 1.86
N LEU A 197 6.08 14.66 1.41
CA LEU A 197 6.95 14.07 0.41
C LEU A 197 6.83 14.79 -0.93
N VAL A 198 5.65 15.24 -1.34
CA VAL A 198 5.51 16.06 -2.57
C VAL A 198 6.24 17.40 -2.41
N VAL A 199 6.06 18.09 -1.29
CA VAL A 199 6.75 19.35 -1.01
C VAL A 199 8.27 19.18 -1.03
N VAL A 200 8.77 18.12 -0.40
CA VAL A 200 10.22 17.83 -0.35
C VAL A 200 10.77 17.47 -1.72
N SER A 201 10.09 16.59 -2.48
CA SER A 201 10.53 16.17 -3.82
C SER A 201 10.63 17.36 -4.77
N ILE A 202 9.60 18.23 -4.80
CA ILE A 202 9.60 19.41 -5.67
C ILE A 202 10.73 20.37 -5.27
N ARG A 203 10.96 20.59 -3.97
CA ARG A 203 12.08 21.42 -3.49
C ARG A 203 13.46 20.83 -3.83
N ALA A 204 13.55 19.51 -3.90
CA ALA A 204 14.76 18.80 -4.28
C ALA A 204 14.94 18.69 -5.82
N GLY A 205 14.00 19.20 -6.62
CA GLY A 205 14.02 19.05 -8.08
C GLY A 205 13.77 17.61 -8.55
N LEU A 206 13.18 16.77 -7.69
CA LEU A 206 12.79 15.40 -7.99
C LEU A 206 11.35 15.37 -8.50
N ASP A 207 11.07 14.42 -9.40
CA ASP A 207 9.70 14.15 -9.81
C ASP A 207 8.90 13.54 -8.65
N PRO A 208 7.89 14.25 -8.09
CA PRO A 208 7.10 13.74 -6.98
C PRO A 208 6.32 12.47 -7.35
N ASP A 209 6.00 12.25 -8.61
CA ASP A 209 5.26 11.06 -9.03
C ASP A 209 6.17 9.82 -9.05
N ALA A 210 7.47 10.01 -9.27
CA ALA A 210 8.48 8.94 -9.25
C ALA A 210 8.96 8.58 -7.84
N VAL A 211 8.82 9.48 -6.87
CA VAL A 211 9.43 9.34 -5.53
C VAL A 211 8.40 9.41 -4.42
N SER A 212 7.57 10.45 -4.40
CA SER A 212 6.68 10.74 -3.27
C SER A 212 5.55 9.73 -3.13
N MET A 213 4.91 9.35 -4.24
CA MET A 213 3.81 8.39 -4.21
C MET A 213 4.28 6.98 -3.79
N PRO A 214 5.33 6.38 -4.40
CA PRO A 214 5.83 5.08 -3.96
C PRO A 214 6.31 5.08 -2.50
N LEU A 215 7.06 6.10 -2.07
CA LEU A 215 7.53 6.20 -0.67
C LEU A 215 6.37 6.35 0.31
N ALA A 216 5.35 7.15 -0.02
CA ALA A 216 4.18 7.32 0.83
C ALA A 216 3.45 5.98 1.01
N THR A 217 3.27 5.22 -0.07
CA THR A 217 2.65 3.89 -0.01
C THR A 217 3.45 2.93 0.87
N SER A 218 4.77 2.80 0.66
CA SER A 218 5.60 1.90 1.48
C SER A 218 5.63 2.27 2.96
N LEU A 219 5.64 3.56 3.29
CA LEU A 219 5.54 4.02 4.67
C LEU A 219 4.18 3.70 5.28
N VAL A 220 3.11 3.88 4.52
CA VAL A 220 1.75 3.54 4.97
C VAL A 220 1.58 2.04 5.17
N ASP A 221 2.20 1.20 4.33
CA ASP A 221 2.15 -0.26 4.47
C ASP A 221 2.84 -0.71 5.76
N LEU A 222 4.03 -0.15 6.05
CA LEU A 222 4.73 -0.33 7.31
C LEU A 222 3.87 0.11 8.51
N LEU A 223 3.30 1.31 8.44
CA LEU A 223 2.44 1.84 9.51
C LEU A 223 1.19 0.98 9.70
N GLY A 224 0.60 0.46 8.63
CA GLY A 224 -0.58 -0.39 8.71
C GLY A 224 -0.29 -1.70 9.44
N VAL A 225 0.86 -2.33 9.19
CA VAL A 225 1.33 -3.48 9.97
C VAL A 225 1.45 -3.09 11.44
N VAL A 226 2.12 -1.97 11.75
CA VAL A 226 2.36 -1.52 13.13
C VAL A 226 1.06 -1.24 13.87
N PHE A 227 0.20 -0.35 13.34
CA PHE A 227 -1.03 0.07 14.03
C PHE A 227 -2.02 -1.07 14.20
N LEU A 228 -2.21 -1.90 13.16
CA LEU A 228 -3.12 -3.04 13.27
C LEU A 228 -2.59 -4.09 14.26
N SER A 229 -1.27 -4.30 14.30
CA SER A 229 -0.65 -5.19 15.29
C SER A 229 -0.82 -4.66 16.71
N VAL A 230 -0.65 -3.36 16.93
CA VAL A 230 -0.88 -2.73 18.24
C VAL A 230 -2.33 -2.91 18.69
N VAL A 231 -3.30 -2.70 17.79
CA VAL A 231 -4.72 -2.92 18.10
C VAL A 231 -4.99 -4.40 18.40
N ALA A 232 -4.39 -5.33 17.65
CA ALA A 232 -4.50 -6.75 17.92
C ALA A 232 -3.97 -7.13 19.31
N TRP A 233 -2.82 -6.57 19.70
CA TRP A 233 -2.26 -6.74 21.04
C TRP A 233 -3.21 -6.24 22.14
N ILE A 234 -3.81 -5.06 21.94
CA ILE A 234 -4.78 -4.49 22.88
C ILE A 234 -5.99 -5.43 23.02
N LEU A 235 -6.55 -5.92 21.90
CA LEU A 235 -7.71 -6.80 21.90
C LEU A 235 -7.48 -8.16 22.56
N LEU A 236 -6.24 -8.68 22.53
CA LEU A 236 -5.89 -9.92 23.24
C LEU A 236 -5.63 -9.71 24.73
N SER A 237 -5.31 -8.48 25.13
CA SER A 237 -5.03 -8.13 26.54
C SER A 237 -6.29 -7.83 27.36
N THR A 238 -7.45 -7.73 26.71
CA THR A 238 -8.77 -7.49 27.31
C THR A 238 -9.58 -8.77 27.41
#